data_AF-A0A7S1F658-F1
#
_entry.id   AF-A0A7S1F658-F1
#
_cell.length_a   1.000
_cell.length_b   1.000
_cell.length_c   1.000
_cell.angle_alpha   90.00
_cell.angle_beta   90.00
_cell.angle_gamma   90.00
#
_symmetry.space_group_name_H-M   'P 1'
#
loop_
_entity.id
_entity.type
_entity.pdbx_description
1 polymer ?
#
loop_
_entity_poly.entity_id
_entity_poly.type
_entity_poly.pdbx_seq_one_letter_code
_entity_poly.pdbx_strand_id
1 'polypeptide(L)'
;MVFSRGTQLLDMLEACLWQQGWSPQVLRLDGTTPQGQRQKLVDEFNTSSTRGIFLISTRAGGVGLNLTGASVVVIFDPDWNPCADLQAQDRSFRIGQTRVVEVYRLLGAGTI
;
A
#
# COMPACT_ATOMS: atom_id res chain seq x y z
N MET A 1 3.12 -4.15 0.77
CA MET A 1 2.04 -3.13 0.74
C MET A 1 0.94 -3.60 -0.17
N VAL A 2 -0.29 -3.19 0.11
CA VAL A 2 -1.46 -3.47 -0.72
C VAL A 2 -2.06 -2.13 -1.17
N PHE A 3 -2.25 -1.98 -2.48
CA PHE A 3 -2.96 -0.86 -3.08
C PHE A 3 -4.34 -1.32 -3.54
N SER A 4 -5.37 -0.54 -3.19
CA SER A 4 -6.73 -0.71 -3.72
C SER A 4 -7.39 0.64 -3.96
N ARG A 5 -8.27 0.71 -4.96
CA ARG A 5 -9.08 1.89 -5.22
C ARG A 5 -10.25 2.00 -4.23
N GLY A 6 -10.81 0.88 -3.78
CA GLY A 6 -11.97 0.83 -2.91
C GLY A 6 -11.59 0.80 -1.43
N THR A 7 -12.05 1.78 -0.65
CA THR A 7 -11.81 1.79 0.81
C THR A 7 -12.54 0.64 1.52
N GLN A 8 -13.69 0.20 0.98
CA GLN A 8 -14.43 -0.97 1.50
C GLN A 8 -13.60 -2.26 1.43
N LEU A 9 -12.79 -2.42 0.38
CA LEU A 9 -11.90 -3.56 0.27
C LEU A 9 -10.78 -3.50 1.31
N LEU A 10 -10.24 -2.31 1.56
CA LEU A 10 -9.27 -2.09 2.63
C LEU A 10 -9.88 -2.39 4.02
N ASP A 11 -11.14 -2.01 4.26
CA ASP A 11 -11.87 -2.34 5.50
C ASP A 11 -11.98 -3.85 5.69
N MET A 12 -12.33 -4.59 4.63
CA MET A 12 -12.43 -6.05 4.68
C MET A 12 -11.07 -6.71 4.91
N LEU A 13 -10.02 -6.25 4.22
CA LEU A 13 -8.67 -6.76 4.42
C LEU A 13 -8.16 -6.49 5.83
N GLU A 14 -8.38 -5.30 6.36
CA GLU A 14 -8.01 -4.93 7.73
C GLU A 14 -8.71 -5.83 8.76
N ALA A 15 -10.02 -6.02 8.63
CA ALA A 15 -10.79 -6.92 9.48
C ALA A 15 -10.30 -8.38 9.40
N CYS A 16 -9.99 -8.87 8.19
CA CYS A 16 -9.45 -10.21 8.00
C CYS A 16 -8.08 -10.37 8.68
N LEU A 17 -7.17 -9.41 8.49
CA LEU A 17 -5.86 -9.41 9.13
C LEU A 17 -5.94 -9.35 10.65
N TRP A 18 -6.91 -8.60 11.19
CA TRP A 18 -7.17 -8.57 12.62
C TRP A 18 -7.63 -9.92 13.17
N GLN A 19 -8.54 -10.61 12.47
CA GLN A 19 -8.98 -11.95 12.85
C GLN A 19 -7.83 -12.96 12.84
N GLN A 20 -6.86 -12.79 11.95
CA GLN A 20 -5.66 -13.63 11.87
C GLN A 20 -4.58 -13.25 12.89
N GLY A 21 -4.80 -12.23 13.75
CA GLY A 21 -3.85 -11.78 14.76
C GLY A 21 -2.74 -10.86 14.26
N TRP A 22 -2.86 -10.32 13.04
CA TRP A 22 -1.86 -9.44 12.44
C TRP A 22 -2.08 -7.95 12.74
N SER A 23 -3.09 -7.61 13.54
CA SER A 23 -3.44 -6.23 13.87
C SER A 23 -2.28 -5.31 14.28
N PRO A 24 -1.28 -5.70 15.09
CA PRO A 24 -0.19 -4.79 15.45
C PRO A 24 0.78 -4.48 14.30
N GLN A 25 0.69 -5.23 13.19
CA GLN A 25 1.58 -5.10 12.03
C GLN A 25 0.95 -4.32 10.88
N VAL A 26 -0.34 -3.95 11.01
CA VAL A 26 -1.11 -3.28 9.96
C VAL A 26 -1.08 -1.77 10.15
N LEU A 27 -0.71 -1.08 9.08
CA LEU A 27 -0.87 0.36 8.92
C LEU A 27 -1.87 0.63 7.79
N ARG A 28 -2.60 1.74 7.91
CA ARG A 28 -3.58 2.15 6.90
C ARG A 28 -3.42 3.61 6.55
N LEU A 29 -3.45 3.91 5.25
CA LEU A 29 -3.45 5.26 4.70
C LEU A 29 -4.53 5.39 3.63
N ASP A 30 -5.52 6.23 3.91
CA ASP A 30 -6.61 6.51 2.97
C ASP A 30 -7.04 7.99 3.00
N GLY A 31 -8.15 8.31 2.34
CA GLY A 31 -8.66 9.67 2.25
C GLY A 31 -9.13 10.26 3.59
N THR A 32 -9.44 9.43 4.57
CA THR A 32 -9.87 9.85 5.91
C THR A 32 -8.70 10.20 6.82
N THR A 33 -7.49 9.73 6.47
CA THR A 33 -6.28 9.99 7.24
C THR A 33 -5.90 11.49 7.18
N PRO A 34 -5.81 12.20 8.33
CA PRO A 34 -5.43 13.60 8.38
C PRO A 34 -4.04 13.83 7.79
N GLN A 35 -3.86 14.94 7.06
CA GLN A 35 -2.60 15.24 6.36
C GLN A 35 -1.37 15.20 7.29
N GLY A 36 -1.48 15.77 8.49
CA GLY A 36 -0.39 15.79 9.48
C GLY A 36 -0.01 14.42 10.05
N GLN A 37 -0.84 13.39 9.87
CA GLN A 37 -0.54 12.01 10.29
C GLN A 37 0.03 11.14 9.16
N ARG A 38 -0.21 11.51 7.89
CA ARG A 38 0.24 10.71 6.73
C ARG A 38 1.74 10.48 6.73
N GLN A 39 2.53 11.53 6.98
CA GLN A 39 3.99 11.41 7.01
C GLN A 39 4.45 10.50 8.16
N LYS A 40 3.82 10.59 9.34
CA LYS A 40 4.16 9.75 10.50
C LYS A 40 3.96 8.27 10.19
N LEU A 41 2.85 7.91 9.55
CA LEU A 41 2.56 6.52 9.16
C LEU A 41 3.59 5.98 8.16
N VAL A 42 4.02 6.83 7.22
CA VAL A 42 5.04 6.47 6.23
C VAL A 42 6.40 6.27 6.88
N ASP A 43 6.81 7.19 7.75
CA ASP A 43 8.08 7.09 8.48
C ASP A 43 8.09 5.86 9.39
N GLU A 44 6.97 5.59 10.04
CA GLU A 44 6.77 4.42 10.87
C GLU A 44 6.84 3.12 10.08
N PHE A 45 6.23 3.06 8.89
CA PHE A 45 6.36 1.93 7.98
C PHE A 45 7.80 1.73 7.47
N ASN A 46 8.51 2.82 7.16
CA ASN A 46 9.87 2.75 6.64
C ASN A 46 10.91 2.35 7.71
N THR A 47 10.64 2.67 8.98
CA THR A 47 11.59 2.45 10.10
C THR A 47 11.28 1.18 10.88
N SER A 48 10.02 0.75 10.91
CA SER A 48 9.60 -0.39 11.70
C SER A 48 9.95 -1.72 11.02
N SER A 49 10.60 -2.61 11.76
CA SER A 49 10.79 -4.01 11.38
C SER A 49 9.60 -4.91 11.74
N THR A 50 8.66 -4.41 12.55
CA THR A 50 7.51 -5.16 13.08
C THR A 50 6.20 -4.86 12.34
N ARG A 51 6.11 -3.74 11.60
CA ARG A 51 4.92 -3.37 10.82
C ARG A 51 5.08 -3.75 9.36
N GLY A 52 4.81 -5.03 9.06
CA GLY A 52 5.01 -5.61 7.74
C GLY A 52 3.93 -5.29 6.69
N ILE A 53 2.76 -4.77 7.09
CA ILE A 53 1.60 -4.62 6.20
C ILE A 53 1.16 -3.15 6.16
N PHE A 54 1.21 -2.56 4.97
CA PHE A 54 0.67 -1.22 4.72
C PHE A 54 -0.47 -1.30 3.70
N LEU A 55 -1.66 -0.88 4.11
CA LEU A 55 -2.86 -0.76 3.29
C LEU A 55 -2.98 0.68 2.81
N ILE A 56 -2.96 0.89 1.49
CA ILE A 56 -2.97 2.22 0.90
C ILE A 56 -4.10 2.31 -0.13
N SER A 57 -4.91 3.38 -0.05
CA SER A 57 -5.84 3.67 -1.14
C SER A 57 -5.11 4.36 -2.28
N THR A 58 -5.34 3.95 -3.54
CA THR A 58 -4.64 4.50 -4.71
C THR A 58 -4.79 6.03 -4.79
N ARG A 59 -5.96 6.55 -4.38
CA ARG A 59 -6.23 8.00 -4.32
C ARG A 59 -5.43 8.73 -3.24
N ALA A 60 -5.15 8.09 -2.11
CA ALA A 60 -4.34 8.68 -1.04
C ALA A 60 -2.83 8.46 -1.25
N GLY A 61 -2.44 7.41 -1.99
CA GLY A 61 -1.07 7.11 -2.39
C GLY A 61 -0.48 8.09 -3.41
N GLY A 62 -1.32 8.79 -4.20
CA GLY A 62 -0.89 9.79 -5.19
C GLY A 62 -0.27 11.08 -4.63
N VAL A 63 -0.15 11.21 -3.29
CA VAL A 63 0.27 12.46 -2.62
C VAL A 63 1.80 12.64 -2.53
N GLY A 64 2.59 11.79 -3.21
CA GLY A 64 4.04 11.98 -3.30
C GLY A 64 4.85 11.46 -2.11
N LEU A 65 4.33 10.44 -1.42
CA LEU A 65 4.96 9.83 -0.25
C LEU A 65 6.13 8.90 -0.65
N ASN A 66 7.14 8.80 0.22
CA ASN A 66 8.33 7.97 0.00
C ASN A 66 8.17 6.63 0.71
N LEU A 67 7.95 5.55 -0.05
CA LEU A 67 7.51 4.26 0.46
C LEU A 67 8.60 3.20 0.26
N THR A 68 9.78 3.43 0.86
CA THR A 68 10.99 2.61 0.70
C THR A 68 11.04 1.39 1.64
N GLY A 69 10.12 1.25 2.60
CA GLY A 69 10.14 0.09 3.50
C GLY A 69 9.73 -1.25 2.87
N ALA A 70 9.08 -1.25 1.69
CA ALA A 70 8.50 -2.48 1.14
C ALA A 70 9.36 -3.19 0.11
N SER A 71 9.28 -4.53 0.16
CA SER A 71 9.81 -5.42 -0.87
C SER A 71 8.74 -6.12 -1.70
N VAL A 72 7.49 -6.09 -1.25
CA VAL A 72 6.35 -6.67 -1.98
C VAL A 72 5.27 -5.62 -2.12
N VAL A 73 4.82 -5.40 -3.34
CA VAL A 73 3.73 -4.50 -3.69
C VAL A 73 2.63 -5.32 -4.35
N VAL A 74 1.44 -5.30 -3.77
CA VAL A 74 0.25 -5.97 -4.32
C VAL A 74 -0.72 -4.90 -4.79
N ILE A 75 -1.07 -4.91 -6.06
CA ILE A 75 -2.11 -4.07 -6.66
C ILE A 75 -3.35 -4.95 -6.77
N PHE A 76 -4.34 -4.69 -5.91
CA PHE A 76 -5.55 -5.50 -5.83
C PHE A 76 -6.54 -5.12 -6.95
N ASP A 77 -6.77 -3.82 -7.10
CA ASP A 77 -7.62 -3.27 -8.16
C ASP A 77 -6.78 -2.30 -9.00
N PRO A 78 -6.27 -2.74 -10.16
CA PRO A 78 -5.47 -1.87 -11.02
C PRO A 78 -6.29 -0.68 -11.53
N ASP A 79 -5.65 0.48 -11.63
CA ASP A 79 -6.31 1.65 -12.23
C ASP A 79 -6.37 1.49 -13.76
N TRP A 80 -7.43 2.02 -14.37
CA TRP A 80 -7.55 2.13 -15.82
C TRP A 80 -6.47 3.03 -16.41
N ASN A 81 -5.92 3.93 -15.60
CA ASN A 81 -4.74 4.72 -15.94
C ASN A 81 -3.45 3.98 -15.53
N PRO A 82 -2.70 3.38 -16.48
CA PRO A 82 -1.46 2.67 -16.17
C PRO A 82 -0.38 3.57 -15.54
N CYS A 83 -0.45 4.89 -15.74
CA CYS A 83 0.47 5.85 -15.14
C CYS A 83 0.30 5.91 -13.61
N ALA A 84 -0.91 5.69 -13.08
CA ALA A 84 -1.15 5.70 -11.64
C ALA A 84 -0.48 4.49 -10.96
N ASP A 85 -0.58 3.30 -11.59
CA ASP A 85 0.05 2.09 -11.09
C ASP A 85 1.58 2.14 -11.21
N LEU A 86 2.10 2.69 -12.32
CA LEU A 86 3.54 2.93 -12.48
C LEU A 86 4.04 3.91 -11.43
N GLN A 87 3.30 4.99 -11.16
CA GLN A 87 3.65 5.94 -10.11
C GLN A 87 3.68 5.28 -8.73
N ALA A 88 2.74 4.38 -8.42
CA ALA A 88 2.74 3.63 -7.17
C ALA A 88 3.96 2.68 -7.07
N GLN A 89 4.32 2.01 -8.16
CA GLN A 89 5.51 1.16 -8.24
C GLN A 89 6.81 1.96 -8.09
N ASP A 90 6.94 3.08 -8.78
CA ASP A 90 8.08 3.99 -8.70
C ASP A 90 8.28 4.57 -7.28
N ARG A 91 7.24 4.60 -6.43
CA ARG A 91 7.40 4.98 -5.01
C ARG A 91 8.11 3.92 -4.17
N SER A 92 7.96 2.65 -4.54
CA SER A 92 8.64 1.53 -3.87
C SER A 92 9.99 1.22 -4.54
N PHE A 93 10.10 1.42 -5.85
CA PHE A 93 11.34 1.30 -6.61
C PHE A 93 12.07 2.64 -6.65
N ARG A 94 12.85 2.95 -5.61
CA ARG A 94 13.61 4.21 -5.53
C ARG A 94 15.11 3.97 -5.41
N ILE A 95 15.89 4.90 -5.96
CA ILE A 95 17.36 4.93 -5.83
C ILE A 95 17.72 4.91 -4.34
N GLY A 96 18.43 3.86 -3.90
CA GLY A 96 18.77 3.60 -2.49
C GLY A 96 18.14 2.33 -1.90
N GLN A 97 17.14 1.75 -2.59
CA GLN A 97 16.54 0.46 -2.22
C GLN A 97 17.50 -0.69 -2.59
N THR A 98 18.01 -1.42 -1.60
CA THR A 98 18.92 -2.57 -1.83
C THR A 98 18.20 -3.90 -1.98
N ARG A 99 16.90 -3.94 -1.68
CA ARG A 99 16.05 -5.14 -1.72
C ARG A 99 15.27 -5.19 -3.03
N VAL A 100 15.15 -6.39 -3.60
CA VAL A 100 14.28 -6.63 -4.75
C VAL A 100 12.85 -6.26 -4.38
N VAL A 101 12.19 -5.50 -5.25
CA VAL A 101 10.78 -5.15 -5.11
C VAL A 101 9.97 -5.98 -6.09
N GLU A 102 9.13 -6.87 -5.57
CA GLU A 102 8.21 -7.69 -6.36
C GLU A 102 6.85 -7.01 -6.44
N VAL A 103 6.30 -6.91 -7.65
CA VAL A 103 4.99 -6.30 -7.90
C VAL A 103 4.03 -7.38 -8.39
N TYR A 104 2.96 -7.62 -7.63
CA TYR A 104 1.89 -8.54 -7.97
C TYR A 104 0.64 -7.74 -8.33
N ARG A 105 0.09 -8.00 -9.51
CA ARG A 105 -1.20 -7.45 -9.93
C ARG A 105 -2.22 -8.57 -9.91
N LEU A 106 -3.27 -8.41 -9.11
CA LEU A 106 -4.38 -9.36 -9.08
C LEU A 106 -5.35 -9.00 -10.21
N LEU A 107 -5.64 -9.98 -11.07
CA LEU A 107 -6.54 -9.84 -12.20
C LEU A 107 -7.54 -10.99 -12.14
N GLY A 108 -8.83 -10.66 -12.20
CA GLY A 108 -9.88 -11.67 -12.34
C GLY A 108 -9.88 -12.22 -13.77
N ALA A 109 -9.82 -13.54 -13.91
CA ALA A 109 -9.93 -14.17 -15.22
C ALA A 109 -11.37 -14.00 -15.75
N GLY A 110 -11.53 -13.39 -16.92
CA GLY A 110 -12.83 -13.17 -17.55
C GLY A 110 -13.68 -12.05 -16.93
N THR A 111 -13.09 -11.20 -16.11
CA THR A 111 -13.74 -10.00 -15.56
C THR A 111 -13.20 -8.73 -16.21
N ILE A 112 -13.98 -7.64 -16.12
CA ILE A 112 -13.56 -6.29 -16.49
C ILE A 112 -12.56 -5.77 -15.44
#